data_AF-A0A420MZZ6-F1
#
_entry.id   AF-A0A420MZZ6-F1
#
_cell.length_a   1.000
_cell.length_b   1.000
_cell.length_c   1.000
_cell.angle_alpha   90.00
_cell.angle_beta   90.00
_cell.angle_gamma   90.00
#
_symmetry.space_group_name_H-M   'P 1'
#
loop_
_entity.id
_entity.type
_entity.pdbx_description
1 polymer ?
#
loop_
_entity_poly.entity_id
_entity_poly.type
_entity_poly.pdbx_seq_one_letter_code
_entity_poly.pdbx_strand_id
1 'polypeptide(L)'
;MQDSLREAINSRMLEVLDAKVSKLRLVGSEVSASVGRWKDGITDEHVSIWNEEGYDEALAGGAAPFVQEVVSRFYGRNDAVSKAAHSYKSWYHVIDDVKEVVEQLRRQRWDNDYDEIEDEETIEARQKLLSKDDPQMLQERLDATLDKSFKELEDQIQSLWDERAESSRNGKVAMYFLRVLRDIRHQLPERPSIKSFGLKAVPSMHEKVAVAVSQPTLEEFSTQGLSQRVVVGRTLWDGEPALPNQPSPEIFQFLRSLSLSMSDEGADLWTKAAVSVLKKHLTEQLCKMWEAAVVENSVDNKEDVKDEKSNEVDAKEEKDDDDTEDENAEETDEKKASAEEELPKPEDATEEQKPGLSAEQKTDVFTQWLFDIALLRRCIGNTESAGSSFQNLEDNVYRHSKLDEAAKHRILKSANDFWQRASLLFGLLA
;
A
#
# COMPACT_ATOMS: atom_id res chain seq x y z
N MET A 1 27.92 16.15 57.58
CA MET A 1 28.86 15.40 56.70
C MET A 1 28.14 14.29 55.94
N GLN A 2 27.25 13.52 56.59
CA GLN A 2 26.42 12.51 55.92
C GLN A 2 25.45 13.12 54.91
N ASP A 3 24.77 14.22 55.25
CA ASP A 3 23.85 14.91 54.31
C ASP A 3 24.55 15.46 53.07
N SER A 4 25.73 16.07 53.24
CA SER A 4 26.53 16.58 52.11
C SER A 4 27.04 15.46 51.20
N LEU A 5 27.32 14.27 51.76
CA LEU A 5 27.72 13.10 50.97
C LEU A 5 26.52 12.52 50.20
N ARG A 6 25.35 12.43 50.84
CA ARG A 6 24.10 12.01 50.19
C ARG A 6 23.73 12.94 49.05
N GLU A 7 23.77 14.25 49.28
CA GLU A 7 23.47 15.25 48.25
C GLU A 7 24.44 15.14 47.05
N ALA A 8 25.73 14.92 47.32
CA ALA A 8 26.73 14.70 46.26
C ALA A 8 26.48 13.39 45.48
N ILE A 9 26.14 12.29 46.16
CA ILE A 9 25.82 11.00 45.54
C ILE A 9 24.55 11.12 44.69
N ASN A 10 23.48 11.69 45.24
CA ASN A 10 22.22 11.87 44.53
C ASN A 10 22.40 12.77 43.30
N SER A 11 23.15 13.87 43.44
CA SER A 11 23.52 14.72 42.30
C SER A 11 24.23 13.92 41.22
N ARG A 12 25.20 13.08 41.60
CA ARG A 12 25.92 12.22 40.65
C ARG A 12 25.03 11.16 40.00
N MET A 13 24.12 10.55 40.76
CA MET A 13 23.16 9.57 40.21
C MET A 13 22.22 10.22 39.21
N LEU A 14 21.72 11.43 39.50
CA LEU A 14 20.89 12.21 38.58
C LEU A 14 21.65 12.58 37.29
N GLU A 15 22.92 13.00 37.40
CA GLU A 15 23.77 13.25 36.23
C GLU A 15 23.98 12.00 35.38
N VAL A 16 24.26 10.85 36.00
CA VAL A 16 24.45 9.58 35.30
C VAL A 16 23.16 9.14 34.61
N LEU A 17 22.03 9.31 35.28
CA LEU A 17 20.70 9.00 34.75
C LEU A 17 20.38 9.89 33.54
N ASP A 18 20.60 11.20 33.64
CA ASP A 18 20.43 12.14 32.53
C ASP A 18 21.35 11.76 31.35
N ALA A 19 22.60 11.41 31.62
CA ALA A 19 23.55 10.96 30.61
C ALA A 19 23.10 9.66 29.92
N LYS A 20 22.53 8.70 30.66
CA LYS A 20 22.03 7.42 30.13
C LYS A 20 20.80 7.61 29.27
N VAL A 21 19.82 8.39 29.74
CA VAL A 21 18.61 8.71 28.98
C VAL A 21 18.95 9.48 27.71
N SER A 22 19.85 10.47 27.78
CA SER A 22 20.25 11.28 26.62
C SER A 22 20.89 10.47 25.47
N LYS A 23 21.35 9.24 25.72
CA LYS A 23 21.84 8.34 24.66
C LYS A 23 20.76 7.93 23.67
N LEU A 24 19.48 8.16 23.95
CA LEU A 24 18.39 7.97 22.98
C LEU A 24 18.65 8.75 21.68
N ARG A 25 19.32 9.90 21.75
CA ARG A 25 19.73 10.70 20.57
C ARG A 25 20.62 9.93 19.58
N LEU A 26 21.30 8.87 20.03
CA LEU A 26 22.11 8.02 19.15
C LEU A 26 21.22 7.24 18.17
N VAL A 27 19.99 6.89 18.56
CA VAL A 27 19.01 6.29 17.65
C VAL A 27 18.64 7.28 16.55
N GLY A 28 18.33 8.53 16.90
CA GLY A 28 18.05 9.59 15.92
C GLY A 28 19.27 9.89 15.03
N SER A 29 20.48 9.82 15.57
CA SER A 29 21.72 9.97 14.81
C SER A 29 21.94 8.82 13.81
N GLU A 30 21.61 7.58 14.18
CA GLU A 30 21.70 6.42 13.28
C GLU A 30 20.67 6.51 12.15
N VAL A 31 19.45 6.94 12.47
CA VAL A 31 18.39 7.22 11.48
C VAL A 31 18.84 8.31 10.52
N SER A 32 19.38 9.42 11.04
CA SER A 32 19.93 10.50 10.22
C SER A 32 21.08 10.03 9.33
N ALA A 33 21.99 9.22 9.86
CA ALA A 33 23.12 8.67 9.10
C ALA A 33 22.66 7.70 7.99
N SER A 34 21.64 6.90 8.25
CA SER A 34 21.04 5.98 7.28
C SER A 34 20.36 6.74 6.15
N VAL A 35 19.57 7.76 6.48
CA VAL A 35 18.90 8.64 5.49
C VAL A 35 19.90 9.52 4.74
N GLY A 36 21.01 9.92 5.38
CA GLY A 36 22.08 10.69 4.75
C GLY A 36 22.90 9.89 3.72
N ARG A 37 23.06 8.58 3.94
CA ARG A 37 23.80 7.67 3.05
C ARG A 37 22.90 6.86 2.11
N TRP A 38 21.61 7.20 2.04
CA TRP A 38 20.62 6.41 1.32
C TRP A 38 20.96 6.25 -0.16
N LYS A 39 21.02 4.98 -0.60
CA LYS A 39 21.18 4.58 -2.00
C LYS A 39 20.12 3.54 -2.35
N ASP A 40 19.34 3.83 -3.39
CA ASP A 40 18.29 2.95 -3.89
C ASP A 40 18.91 1.65 -4.42
N GLY A 41 18.26 0.52 -4.14
CA GLY A 41 18.72 -0.83 -4.46
C GLY A 41 19.87 -1.34 -3.59
N ILE A 42 20.32 -0.58 -2.59
CA ILE A 42 21.42 -0.98 -1.68
C ILE A 42 20.99 -0.81 -0.22
N THR A 43 20.44 0.35 0.14
CA THR A 43 20.04 0.64 1.53
C THR A 43 18.67 0.05 1.86
N ASP A 44 17.83 -0.08 0.85
CA ASP A 44 16.50 -0.69 0.87
C ASP A 44 16.49 -2.15 0.41
N GLU A 45 17.66 -2.71 0.09
CA GLU A 45 17.75 -4.07 -0.44
C GLU A 45 17.25 -5.11 0.57
N HIS A 46 16.36 -5.98 0.09
CA HIS A 46 15.86 -7.14 0.81
C HIS A 46 16.40 -8.42 0.17
N VAL A 47 17.57 -8.88 0.61
CA VAL A 47 18.10 -10.20 0.20
C VAL A 47 17.11 -11.31 0.58
N SER A 48 16.72 -12.13 -0.40
CA SER A 48 15.84 -13.28 -0.17
C SER A 48 16.60 -14.38 0.57
N ILE A 49 16.07 -14.82 1.72
CA ILE A 49 16.58 -15.97 2.47
C ILE A 49 16.32 -17.32 1.77
N TRP A 50 15.53 -17.30 0.70
CA TRP A 50 15.15 -18.50 -0.06
C TRP A 50 16.02 -18.72 -1.29
N ASN A 51 16.96 -17.82 -1.56
CA ASN A 51 17.99 -18.03 -2.57
C ASN A 51 19.09 -18.93 -1.98
N GLU A 52 19.80 -19.70 -2.81
CA GLU A 52 20.82 -20.67 -2.36
C GLU A 52 21.86 -20.02 -1.42
N GLU A 53 22.40 -18.85 -1.79
CA GLU A 53 23.38 -18.12 -0.97
C GLU A 53 22.79 -17.60 0.35
N GLY A 54 21.56 -17.07 0.32
CA GLY A 54 20.90 -16.49 1.51
C GLY A 54 20.45 -17.54 2.51
N TYR A 55 20.04 -18.72 2.04
CA TYR A 55 19.64 -19.83 2.90
C TYR A 55 20.83 -20.40 3.65
N ASP A 56 21.93 -20.67 2.95
CA ASP A 56 23.15 -21.25 3.54
C ASP A 56 23.81 -20.28 4.53
N GLU A 57 23.86 -18.98 4.20
CA GLU A 57 24.37 -17.94 5.11
C GLU A 57 23.52 -17.85 6.39
N ALA A 58 22.19 -17.83 6.25
CA ALA A 58 21.29 -17.76 7.40
C ALA A 58 21.34 -19.03 8.27
N LEU A 59 21.54 -20.20 7.67
CA LEU A 59 21.61 -21.48 8.38
C LEU A 59 22.99 -21.76 9.01
N ALA A 60 24.06 -21.11 8.54
CA ALA A 60 25.41 -21.27 9.06
C ALA A 60 25.51 -20.97 10.57
N GLY A 61 24.67 -20.07 11.09
CA GLY A 61 24.56 -19.75 12.52
C GLY A 61 23.75 -20.75 13.36
N GLY A 62 23.12 -21.76 12.73
CA GLY A 62 22.23 -22.73 13.37
C GLY A 62 20.77 -22.29 13.40
N ALA A 63 19.91 -23.14 13.98
CA ALA A 63 18.45 -23.00 13.89
C ALA A 63 17.90 -21.73 14.58
N ALA A 64 18.43 -21.33 15.73
CA ALA A 64 17.91 -20.18 16.46
C ALA A 64 18.20 -18.84 15.74
N PRO A 65 19.44 -18.56 15.27
CA PRO A 65 19.70 -17.39 14.42
C PRO A 65 18.91 -17.41 13.11
N PHE A 66 18.76 -18.58 12.48
CA PHE A 66 17.92 -18.73 11.29
C PHE A 66 16.48 -18.29 11.54
N VAL A 67 15.86 -18.76 12.62
CA VAL A 67 14.49 -18.34 13.00
C VAL A 67 14.42 -16.84 13.27
N GLN A 68 15.44 -16.26 13.92
CA GLN A 68 15.49 -14.81 14.15
C GLN A 68 15.61 -14.02 12.83
N GLU A 69 16.35 -14.54 11.85
CA GLU A 69 16.47 -13.93 10.52
C GLU A 69 15.13 -14.00 9.77
N VAL A 70 14.47 -15.16 9.77
CA VAL A 70 13.12 -15.31 9.19
C VAL A 70 12.13 -14.31 9.81
N VAL A 71 12.13 -14.18 11.14
CA VAL A 71 11.27 -13.23 11.85
C VAL A 71 11.64 -11.78 11.49
N SER A 72 12.93 -11.46 11.41
CA SER A 72 13.39 -10.12 11.06
C SER A 72 12.96 -9.73 9.65
N ARG A 73 13.05 -10.65 8.69
CA ARG A 73 12.58 -10.48 7.31
C ARG A 73 11.06 -10.36 7.23
N PHE A 74 10.32 -11.15 8.01
CA PHE A 74 8.86 -11.03 8.08
C PHE A 74 8.41 -9.64 8.55
N TYR A 75 9.17 -9.02 9.45
CA TYR A 75 8.95 -7.62 9.86
C TYR A 75 9.64 -6.60 8.92
N GLY A 76 10.09 -6.98 7.73
CA GLY A 76 10.71 -6.05 6.78
C GLY A 76 12.00 -5.41 7.30
N ARG A 77 12.69 -6.02 8.27
CA ARG A 77 13.97 -5.49 8.75
C ARG A 77 15.06 -5.79 7.74
N ASN A 78 15.55 -4.75 7.09
CA ASN A 78 16.80 -4.78 6.33
C ASN A 78 17.97 -4.34 7.22
N ASP A 79 19.19 -4.30 6.68
CA ASP A 79 20.40 -3.88 7.43
C ASP A 79 20.24 -2.47 8.03
N ALA A 80 19.66 -1.53 7.28
CA ALA A 80 19.43 -0.15 7.74
C ALA A 80 18.44 -0.08 8.91
N VAL A 81 17.29 -0.76 8.83
CA VAL A 81 16.30 -0.83 9.92
C VAL A 81 16.90 -1.54 11.12
N SER A 82 17.64 -2.62 10.88
CA SER A 82 18.29 -3.40 11.94
C SER A 82 19.26 -2.55 12.75
N LYS A 83 20.08 -1.69 12.14
CA LYS A 83 21.00 -0.80 12.88
C LYS A 83 20.25 0.13 13.84
N ALA A 84 19.19 0.78 13.36
CA ALA A 84 18.35 1.64 14.19
C ALA A 84 17.64 0.86 15.32
N ALA A 85 17.08 -0.31 14.99
CA ALA A 85 16.39 -1.17 15.95
C ALA A 85 17.33 -1.72 17.04
N HIS A 86 18.54 -2.15 16.68
CA HIS A 86 19.55 -2.60 17.64
C HIS A 86 20.05 -1.45 18.53
N SER A 87 20.25 -0.25 17.98
CA SER A 87 20.60 0.95 18.74
C SER A 87 19.52 1.26 19.79
N TYR A 88 18.25 1.21 19.41
CA TYR A 88 17.13 1.41 20.32
C TYR A 88 17.04 0.31 21.39
N LYS A 89 17.12 -0.97 20.99
CA LYS A 89 17.07 -2.11 21.92
C LYS A 89 18.20 -2.05 22.95
N SER A 90 19.42 -1.72 22.53
CA SER A 90 20.56 -1.55 23.43
C SER A 90 20.32 -0.42 24.43
N TRP A 91 19.80 0.73 23.98
CA TRP A 91 19.42 1.82 24.87
C TRP A 91 18.29 1.42 25.84
N TYR A 92 17.28 0.69 25.35
CA TYR A 92 16.15 0.24 26.16
C TYR A 92 16.60 -0.64 27.33
N HIS A 93 17.48 -1.62 27.08
CA HIS A 93 18.06 -2.45 28.14
C HIS A 93 18.80 -1.62 29.18
N VAL A 94 19.57 -0.61 28.76
CA VAL A 94 20.25 0.30 29.69
C VAL A 94 19.26 1.07 30.58
N ILE A 95 18.09 1.44 30.07
CA ILE A 95 17.05 2.09 30.88
C ILE A 95 16.32 1.09 31.79
N ASP A 96 16.12 -0.13 31.34
CA ASP A 96 15.53 -1.19 32.16
C ASP A 96 16.43 -1.53 33.35
N ASP A 97 17.75 -1.65 33.13
CA ASP A 97 18.74 -1.80 34.20
C ASP A 97 18.68 -0.63 35.21
N VAL A 98 18.51 0.61 34.74
CA VAL A 98 18.38 1.79 35.62
C VAL A 98 17.12 1.69 36.47
N LYS A 99 16.00 1.27 35.90
CA LYS A 99 14.75 1.05 36.65
C LYS A 99 14.91 -0.05 37.69
N GLU A 100 15.60 -1.14 37.34
CA GLU A 100 15.88 -2.23 38.27
C GLU A 100 16.70 -1.72 39.47
N VAL A 101 17.75 -0.92 39.22
CA VAL A 101 18.56 -0.32 40.30
C VAL A 101 17.73 0.59 41.19
N VAL A 102 16.85 1.43 40.63
CA VAL A 102 15.94 2.29 41.42
C VAL A 102 14.98 1.45 42.29
N GLU A 103 14.46 0.35 41.75
CA GLU A 103 13.63 -0.59 42.51
C GLU A 103 14.42 -1.35 43.60
N GLN A 104 15.68 -1.68 43.34
CA GLN A 104 16.57 -2.26 44.36
C GLN A 104 16.82 -1.27 45.51
N LEU A 105 17.10 0.01 45.22
CA LEU A 105 17.26 1.06 46.23
C LEU A 105 16.00 1.22 47.10
N ARG A 106 14.83 1.11 46.48
CA ARG A 106 13.53 1.16 47.19
C ARG A 106 13.32 -0.03 48.14
N ARG A 107 13.81 -1.22 47.76
CA ARG A 107 13.66 -2.47 48.54
C ARG A 107 14.73 -2.65 49.61
N GLN A 108 15.85 -1.92 49.51
CA GLN A 108 16.94 -2.00 50.46
C GLN A 108 16.47 -1.55 51.86
N ARG A 109 16.73 -2.39 52.85
CA ARG A 109 16.59 -2.04 54.28
C ARG A 109 17.87 -1.36 54.71
N TRP A 110 17.76 -0.12 55.18
CA TRP A 110 18.86 0.69 55.67
C TRP A 110 18.93 0.60 57.20
N ASP A 111 18.85 -0.63 57.72
CA ASP A 111 18.95 -0.92 59.15
C ASP A 111 20.43 -0.88 59.59
N ASN A 112 20.61 -0.78 60.90
CA ASN A 112 21.87 -0.43 61.57
C ASN A 112 22.90 -1.59 61.51
N ASP A 113 23.79 -1.58 60.51
CA ASP A 113 24.90 -2.56 60.40
C ASP A 113 26.01 -2.35 61.47
N TYR A 114 25.84 -1.40 62.40
CA TYR A 114 26.80 -1.08 63.47
C TYR A 114 26.19 -1.25 64.87
N ASP A 115 26.98 -1.79 65.81
CA ASP A 115 26.64 -2.00 67.24
C ASP A 115 26.36 -0.70 68.04
N GLU A 116 26.29 0.46 67.39
CA GLU A 116 25.91 1.73 68.04
C GLU A 116 24.39 1.85 68.09
N ILE A 117 23.81 1.87 69.30
CA ILE A 117 22.36 2.02 69.52
C ILE A 117 21.96 3.44 69.10
N GLU A 118 21.67 3.63 67.82
CA GLU A 118 21.03 4.84 67.30
C GLU A 118 19.55 4.88 67.74
N ASP A 119 19.03 6.08 67.98
CA ASP A 119 17.62 6.25 68.34
C ASP A 119 16.70 5.79 67.20
N GLU A 120 15.62 5.07 67.54
CA GLU A 120 14.62 4.54 66.58
C GLU A 120 14.10 5.61 65.61
N GLU A 121 13.90 6.85 66.09
CA GLU A 121 13.45 7.98 65.27
C GLU A 121 14.46 8.34 64.17
N THR A 122 15.77 8.17 64.43
CA THR A 122 16.83 8.44 63.44
C THR A 122 16.88 7.34 62.38
N ILE A 123 16.64 6.09 62.78
CA ILE A 123 16.59 4.93 61.87
C ILE A 123 15.37 5.04 60.95
N GLU A 124 14.20 5.36 61.50
CA GLU A 124 12.97 5.60 60.73
C GLU A 124 13.13 6.77 59.75
N ALA A 125 13.75 7.87 60.17
CA ALA A 125 14.02 9.02 59.32
C ALA A 125 14.98 8.66 58.17
N ARG A 126 16.05 7.90 58.44
CA ARG A 126 17.00 7.43 57.42
C ARG A 126 16.34 6.50 56.42
N GLN A 127 15.56 5.53 56.90
CA GLN A 127 14.83 4.60 56.03
C GLN A 127 13.86 5.35 55.11
N LYS A 128 13.14 6.35 55.65
CA LYS A 128 12.24 7.18 54.84
C LYS A 128 13.01 7.94 53.75
N LEU A 129 14.13 8.56 54.09
CA LEU A 129 14.92 9.36 53.16
C LEU A 129 15.54 8.52 52.04
N LEU A 130 16.19 7.39 52.38
CA LEU A 130 16.94 6.58 51.41
C LEU A 130 16.09 5.57 50.64
N SER A 131 14.99 5.08 51.23
CA SER A 131 14.15 4.04 50.59
C SER A 131 12.87 4.59 49.97
N LYS A 132 12.48 5.84 50.25
CA LYS A 132 11.28 6.47 49.67
C LYS A 132 11.62 7.75 48.93
N ASP A 133 12.19 8.74 49.62
CA ASP A 133 12.33 10.09 49.07
C ASP A 133 13.37 10.13 47.93
N ASP A 134 14.53 9.49 48.11
CA ASP A 134 15.60 9.44 47.09
C ASP A 134 15.22 8.62 45.84
N PRO A 135 14.68 7.38 45.95
CA PRO A 135 14.21 6.63 44.80
C PRO A 135 13.05 7.33 44.07
N GLN A 136 12.16 8.00 44.80
CA GLN A 136 11.09 8.79 44.20
C GLN A 136 11.65 9.97 43.39
N MET A 137 12.63 10.70 43.93
CA MET A 137 13.31 11.78 43.21
C MET A 137 13.99 11.28 41.93
N LEU A 138 14.68 10.14 42.00
CA LEU A 138 15.32 9.51 40.83
C LEU A 138 14.29 9.09 39.78
N GLN A 139 13.16 8.50 40.20
CA GLN A 139 12.09 8.07 39.31
C GLN A 139 11.40 9.27 38.63
N GLU A 140 11.08 10.32 39.38
CA GLU A 140 10.49 11.55 38.84
C GLU A 140 11.45 12.22 37.84
N ARG A 141 12.75 12.24 38.14
CA ARG A 141 13.77 12.74 37.21
C ARG A 141 13.86 11.88 35.96
N LEU A 142 13.89 10.55 36.10
CA LEU A 142 13.88 9.60 34.98
C LEU A 142 12.72 9.85 34.05
N ASP A 143 11.52 9.97 34.62
CA ASP A 143 10.29 10.20 33.90
C ASP A 143 10.32 11.52 33.12
N ALA A 144 10.74 12.62 33.77
CA ALA A 144 10.86 13.93 33.12
C ALA A 144 11.91 13.93 32.00
N THR A 145 13.07 13.29 32.21
CA THR A 145 14.13 13.23 31.20
C THR A 145 13.76 12.31 30.04
N LEU A 146 13.03 11.23 30.29
CA LEU A 146 12.46 10.35 29.25
C LEU A 146 11.47 11.12 28.37
N ASP A 147 10.53 11.87 28.98
CA ASP A 147 9.59 12.72 28.23
C ASP A 147 10.31 13.66 27.28
N LYS A 148 11.30 14.37 27.80
CA LYS A 148 12.09 15.32 27.03
C LYS A 148 12.82 14.62 25.88
N SER A 149 13.48 13.50 26.15
CA SER A 149 14.32 12.82 25.16
C SER A 149 13.49 12.16 24.04
N PHE A 150 12.30 11.63 24.36
CA PHE A 150 11.39 11.12 23.32
C PHE A 150 10.80 12.24 22.48
N LYS A 151 10.49 13.39 23.08
CA LYS A 151 10.06 14.57 22.33
C LYS A 151 11.16 15.07 21.39
N GLU A 152 12.40 15.16 21.86
CA GLU A 152 13.55 15.52 21.03
C GLU A 152 13.77 14.52 19.87
N LEU A 153 13.61 13.21 20.13
CA LEU A 153 13.69 12.19 19.09
C LEU A 153 12.54 12.31 18.08
N GLU A 154 11.32 12.58 18.54
CA GLU A 154 10.15 12.78 17.67
C GLU A 154 10.36 14.00 16.76
N ASP A 155 10.79 15.12 17.32
CA ASP A 155 11.08 16.35 16.58
C ASP A 155 12.22 16.11 15.56
N GLN A 156 13.26 15.34 15.93
CA GLN A 156 14.34 14.97 15.02
C GLN A 156 13.84 14.09 13.85
N ILE A 157 13.05 13.05 14.13
CA ILE A 157 12.50 12.18 13.10
C ILE A 157 11.56 12.95 12.17
N GLN A 158 10.72 13.83 12.73
CA GLN A 158 9.81 14.67 11.95
C GLN A 158 10.58 15.62 11.03
N SER A 159 11.62 16.31 11.54
CA SER A 159 12.46 17.20 10.73
C SER A 159 13.13 16.44 9.58
N LEU A 160 13.68 15.25 9.85
CA LEU A 160 14.31 14.42 8.82
C LEU A 160 13.30 13.94 7.77
N TRP A 161 12.07 13.64 8.19
CA TRP A 161 11.00 13.27 7.28
C TRP A 161 10.59 14.46 6.40
N ASP A 162 10.36 15.64 6.98
CA ASP A 162 9.92 16.84 6.27
C ASP A 162 10.97 17.28 5.22
N GLU A 163 12.25 17.17 5.54
CA GLU A 163 13.36 17.43 4.58
C GLU A 163 13.37 16.46 3.38
N ARG A 164 12.80 15.26 3.54
CA ARG A 164 12.82 14.20 2.54
C ARG A 164 11.47 13.96 1.87
N ALA A 165 10.38 14.49 2.41
CA ALA A 165 9.01 14.23 1.94
C ALA A 165 8.81 14.61 0.46
N GLU A 166 9.48 15.65 -0.01
CA GLU A 166 9.42 16.14 -1.40
C GLU A 166 10.47 15.53 -2.34
N SER A 167 11.35 14.67 -1.83
CA SER A 167 12.34 13.99 -2.67
C SER A 167 11.68 12.92 -3.55
N SER A 168 12.26 12.64 -4.72
CA SER A 168 11.81 11.57 -5.62
C SER A 168 11.88 10.17 -4.99
N ARG A 169 12.59 10.01 -3.87
CA ARG A 169 12.83 8.76 -3.14
C ARG A 169 11.94 8.58 -1.91
N ASN A 170 10.91 9.42 -1.78
CA ASN A 170 10.09 9.50 -0.58
C ASN A 170 9.39 8.18 -0.21
N GLY A 171 9.03 7.32 -1.17
CA GLY A 171 8.38 6.03 -0.93
C GLY A 171 9.20 5.06 -0.08
N LYS A 172 10.40 4.67 -0.55
CA LYS A 172 11.29 3.73 0.15
C LYS A 172 11.77 4.28 1.50
N VAL A 173 12.03 5.57 1.55
CA VAL A 173 12.40 6.27 2.81
C VAL A 173 11.22 6.28 3.79
N ALA A 174 9.98 6.46 3.33
CA ALA A 174 8.79 6.37 4.18
C ALA A 174 8.62 4.97 4.77
N MET A 175 8.85 3.90 3.98
CA MET A 175 8.81 2.52 4.47
C MET A 175 9.83 2.29 5.58
N TYR A 176 11.06 2.80 5.40
CA TYR A 176 12.10 2.76 6.43
C TYR A 176 11.66 3.45 7.72
N PHE A 177 11.15 4.68 7.64
CA PHE A 177 10.67 5.40 8.83
C PHE A 177 9.53 4.67 9.52
N LEU A 178 8.55 4.13 8.78
CA LEU A 178 7.44 3.37 9.36
C LEU A 178 7.93 2.14 10.13
N ARG A 179 8.90 1.41 9.58
CA ARG A 179 9.49 0.23 10.22
C ARG A 179 10.27 0.60 11.49
N VAL A 180 11.10 1.63 11.44
CA VAL A 180 11.84 2.14 12.61
C VAL A 180 10.88 2.64 13.70
N LEU A 181 9.87 3.44 13.32
CA LEU A 181 8.86 3.92 14.26
C LEU A 181 8.08 2.76 14.88
N ARG A 182 7.74 1.73 14.11
CA ARG A 182 7.06 0.53 14.64
C ARG A 182 7.93 -0.19 15.66
N ASP A 183 9.22 -0.39 15.38
CA ASP A 183 10.13 -1.07 16.30
C ASP A 183 10.31 -0.29 17.61
N ILE A 184 10.45 1.04 17.54
CA ILE A 184 10.48 1.90 18.73
C ILE A 184 9.14 1.82 19.49
N ARG A 185 8.02 1.88 18.77
CA ARG A 185 6.68 1.87 19.36
C ARG A 185 6.31 0.53 20.02
N HIS A 186 6.91 -0.57 19.57
CA HIS A 186 6.68 -1.90 20.13
C HIS A 186 7.15 -2.01 21.59
N GLN A 187 8.15 -1.21 21.99
CA GLN A 187 8.75 -1.25 23.33
C GLN A 187 8.84 0.14 23.97
N LEU A 188 7.75 0.91 23.93
CA LEU A 188 7.71 2.20 24.63
C LEU A 188 7.66 2.02 26.15
N PRO A 189 8.32 2.91 26.91
CA PRO A 189 8.04 3.03 28.34
C PRO A 189 6.55 3.33 28.60
N GLU A 190 5.99 2.75 29.66
CA GLU A 190 4.58 2.91 30.04
C GLU A 190 4.26 4.31 30.54
N ARG A 191 4.18 5.30 29.64
CA ARG A 191 4.00 6.71 30.01
C ARG A 191 3.03 7.42 29.06
N PRO A 192 2.02 8.15 29.57
CA PRO A 192 0.93 8.69 28.75
C PRO A 192 1.42 9.69 27.68
N SER A 193 2.40 10.51 28.02
CA SER A 193 3.08 11.49 27.16
C SER A 193 3.82 10.86 25.96
N ILE A 194 4.27 9.62 26.08
CA ILE A 194 5.06 8.92 25.05
C ILE A 194 4.17 8.05 24.14
N LYS A 195 2.95 7.68 24.58
CA LYS A 195 2.05 6.79 23.81
C LYS A 195 1.76 7.29 22.39
N SER A 196 1.74 8.60 22.18
CA SER A 196 1.48 9.23 20.87
C SER A 196 2.71 9.40 19.97
N PHE A 197 3.91 9.00 20.43
CA PHE A 197 5.18 9.21 19.73
C PHE A 197 5.13 8.81 18.24
N GLY A 198 5.37 9.77 17.34
CA GLY A 198 5.50 9.53 15.91
C GLY A 198 4.18 9.31 15.16
N LEU A 199 3.02 9.27 15.84
CA LEU A 199 1.72 9.02 15.18
C LEU A 199 1.31 10.15 14.22
N LYS A 200 1.81 11.37 14.43
CA LYS A 200 1.49 12.53 13.58
C LYS A 200 2.08 12.41 12.18
N ALA A 201 3.26 11.80 12.06
CA ALA A 201 3.97 11.65 10.78
C ALA A 201 3.41 10.49 9.94
N VAL A 202 2.90 9.43 10.59
CA VAL A 202 2.47 8.17 9.97
C VAL A 202 1.50 8.36 8.80
N PRO A 203 0.44 9.20 8.86
CA PRO A 203 -0.45 9.39 7.72
C PRO A 203 0.25 9.88 6.45
N SER A 204 1.16 10.85 6.59
CA SER A 204 1.92 11.38 5.44
C SER A 204 2.89 10.33 4.86
N MET A 205 3.47 9.48 5.71
CA MET A 205 4.32 8.38 5.28
C MET A 205 3.50 7.32 4.53
N HIS A 206 2.32 6.94 5.04
CA HIS A 206 1.42 6.01 4.34
C HIS A 206 1.01 6.53 2.96
N GLU A 207 0.80 7.84 2.81
CA GLU A 207 0.49 8.45 1.51
C GLU A 207 1.64 8.27 0.51
N LYS A 208 2.89 8.55 0.92
CA LYS A 208 4.05 8.36 0.04
C LYS A 208 4.30 6.88 -0.29
N VAL A 209 4.07 5.97 0.66
CA VAL A 209 4.14 4.52 0.41
C VAL A 209 3.07 4.09 -0.59
N ALA A 210 1.83 4.53 -0.39
CA ALA A 210 0.73 4.20 -1.29
C ALA A 210 1.05 4.62 -2.73
N VAL A 211 1.48 5.86 -2.94
CA VAL A 211 1.87 6.39 -4.25
C VAL A 211 3.00 5.54 -4.85
N ALA A 212 4.09 5.31 -4.12
CA ALA A 212 5.25 4.61 -4.64
C ALA A 212 4.94 3.15 -5.06
N VAL A 213 4.07 2.47 -4.32
CA VAL A 213 3.70 1.07 -4.62
C VAL A 213 2.71 0.97 -5.77
N SER A 214 1.74 1.89 -5.86
CA SER A 214 0.75 1.83 -6.93
C SER A 214 1.24 2.43 -8.25
N GLN A 215 2.20 3.35 -8.24
CA GLN A 215 2.62 4.11 -9.42
C GLN A 215 2.95 3.22 -10.63
N PRO A 216 3.79 2.16 -10.52
CA PRO A 216 4.13 1.33 -11.68
C PRO A 216 2.90 0.64 -12.28
N THR A 217 2.02 0.13 -11.41
CA THR A 217 0.80 -0.57 -11.84
C THR A 217 -0.23 0.38 -12.46
N LEU A 218 -0.29 1.64 -12.00
CA LEU A 218 -1.14 2.67 -12.57
C LEU A 218 -0.64 3.13 -13.94
N GLU A 219 0.67 3.26 -14.12
CA GLU A 219 1.28 3.61 -15.41
C GLU A 219 1.08 2.51 -16.46
N GLU A 220 1.30 1.25 -16.08
CA GLU A 220 1.00 0.08 -16.93
C GLU A 220 -0.48 0.06 -17.33
N PHE A 221 -1.38 0.24 -16.35
CA PHE A 221 -2.82 0.26 -16.61
C PHE A 221 -3.26 1.45 -17.48
N SER A 222 -2.60 2.61 -17.35
CA SER A 222 -2.88 3.79 -18.18
C SER A 222 -2.50 3.57 -19.64
N THR A 223 -1.37 2.90 -19.86
CA THR A 223 -0.84 2.69 -21.22
C THR A 223 -1.51 1.52 -21.94
N GLN A 224 -1.81 0.44 -21.23
CA GLN A 224 -2.33 -0.81 -21.81
C GLN A 224 -3.80 -1.03 -21.49
N GLY A 225 -4.21 -0.83 -20.24
CA GLY A 225 -5.51 -1.25 -19.72
C GLY A 225 -6.72 -0.56 -20.35
N LEU A 226 -6.62 0.75 -20.61
CA LEU A 226 -7.72 1.53 -21.23
C LEU A 226 -7.63 1.58 -22.76
N SER A 227 -6.55 1.04 -23.34
CA SER A 227 -6.35 1.01 -24.80
C SER A 227 -7.05 -0.16 -25.48
N GLN A 228 -7.57 -1.13 -24.70
CA GLN A 228 -8.16 -2.35 -25.22
C GLN A 228 -9.49 -2.06 -25.94
N ARG A 229 -9.53 -2.38 -27.24
CA ARG A 229 -10.66 -2.14 -28.15
C ARG A 229 -11.54 -3.38 -28.38
N VAL A 230 -11.18 -4.52 -27.76
CA VAL A 230 -11.84 -5.82 -27.98
C VAL A 230 -12.25 -6.42 -26.65
N VAL A 231 -13.54 -6.72 -26.51
CA VAL A 231 -14.10 -7.37 -25.32
C VAL A 231 -13.92 -8.88 -25.43
N VAL A 232 -13.04 -9.44 -24.62
CA VAL A 232 -12.79 -10.88 -24.53
C VAL A 232 -13.64 -11.44 -23.38
N GLY A 233 -14.47 -12.47 -23.64
CA GLY A 233 -15.13 -13.21 -22.55
C GLY A 233 -16.66 -13.18 -22.51
N ARG A 234 -17.36 -13.04 -23.63
CA ARG A 234 -18.81 -13.26 -23.66
C ARG A 234 -19.13 -14.75 -23.47
N THR A 235 -19.93 -15.06 -22.45
CA THR A 235 -20.55 -16.39 -22.33
C THR A 235 -21.53 -16.59 -23.47
N LEU A 236 -21.23 -17.52 -24.37
CA LEU A 236 -22.06 -17.85 -25.54
C LEU A 236 -23.48 -18.35 -25.21
N TRP A 237 -23.80 -18.55 -23.92
CA TRP A 237 -24.98 -19.28 -23.47
C TRP A 237 -25.87 -18.52 -22.46
N ASP A 238 -25.56 -17.26 -22.15
CA ASP A 238 -26.18 -16.55 -21.01
C ASP A 238 -26.99 -15.31 -21.45
N GLY A 239 -28.20 -15.56 -21.94
CA GLY A 239 -29.27 -14.57 -22.17
C GLY A 239 -29.01 -13.50 -23.25
N GLU A 240 -30.08 -12.79 -23.63
CA GLU A 240 -30.00 -11.57 -24.45
C GLU A 240 -30.24 -10.34 -23.56
N PRO A 241 -29.33 -9.34 -23.52
CA PRO A 241 -27.98 -9.35 -24.08
C PRO A 241 -26.99 -10.19 -23.22
N ALA A 242 -25.96 -10.75 -23.84
CA ALA A 242 -24.90 -11.49 -23.15
C ALA A 242 -24.04 -10.53 -22.31
N LEU A 243 -24.16 -10.64 -20.99
CA LEU A 243 -23.47 -9.76 -20.03
C LEU A 243 -22.14 -10.38 -19.56
N PRO A 244 -21.12 -9.55 -19.27
CA PRO A 244 -19.86 -10.03 -18.72
C PRO A 244 -20.06 -10.61 -17.30
N ASN A 245 -19.40 -11.73 -17.03
CA ASN A 245 -19.35 -12.38 -15.72
C ASN A 245 -17.93 -12.51 -15.15
N GLN A 246 -16.95 -11.95 -15.85
CA GLN A 246 -15.54 -11.92 -15.50
C GLN A 246 -14.98 -10.51 -15.75
N PRO A 247 -13.96 -10.09 -14.97
CA PRO A 247 -13.26 -8.84 -15.25
C PRO A 247 -12.50 -8.92 -16.56
N SER A 248 -12.18 -7.76 -17.13
CA SER A 248 -11.23 -7.71 -18.23
C SER A 248 -9.86 -8.24 -17.81
N PRO A 249 -9.07 -8.82 -18.74
CA PRO A 249 -7.73 -9.30 -18.46
C PRO A 249 -6.85 -8.24 -17.81
N GLU A 250 -6.99 -6.98 -18.26
CA GLU A 250 -6.25 -5.81 -17.79
C GLU A 250 -6.56 -5.48 -16.33
N ILE A 251 -7.81 -5.59 -15.90
CA ILE A 251 -8.21 -5.33 -14.51
C ILE A 251 -7.72 -6.43 -13.59
N PHE A 252 -7.81 -7.69 -14.05
CA PHE A 252 -7.26 -8.80 -13.29
C PHE A 252 -5.74 -8.70 -13.17
N GLN A 253 -5.03 -8.35 -14.25
CA GLN A 253 -3.59 -8.11 -14.24
C GLN A 253 -3.23 -6.94 -13.33
N PHE A 254 -3.95 -5.82 -13.41
CA PHE A 254 -3.77 -4.69 -12.51
C PHE A 254 -3.89 -5.09 -11.03
N LEU A 255 -4.97 -5.77 -10.65
CA LEU A 255 -5.16 -6.23 -9.26
C LEU A 255 -4.07 -7.20 -8.81
N ARG A 256 -3.62 -8.09 -9.71
CA ARG A 256 -2.54 -9.04 -9.44
C ARG A 256 -1.20 -8.32 -9.25
N SER A 257 -0.82 -7.47 -10.20
CA SER A 257 0.43 -6.70 -10.15
C SER A 257 0.49 -5.79 -8.93
N LEU A 258 -0.64 -5.18 -8.56
CA LEU A 258 -0.76 -4.37 -7.34
C LEU A 258 -0.56 -5.23 -6.09
N SER A 259 -1.24 -6.39 -6.00
CA SER A 259 -1.10 -7.29 -4.85
C SER A 259 0.32 -7.85 -4.72
N LEU A 260 1.00 -8.12 -5.84
CA LEU A 260 2.40 -8.54 -5.85
C LEU A 260 3.31 -7.40 -5.40
N SER A 261 3.15 -6.19 -5.96
CA SER A 261 3.94 -5.01 -5.56
C SER A 261 3.78 -4.71 -4.07
N MET A 262 2.56 -4.82 -3.52
CA MET A 262 2.33 -4.70 -2.09
C MET A 262 3.06 -5.79 -1.29
N SER A 263 3.03 -7.04 -1.76
CA SER A 263 3.67 -8.17 -1.08
C SER A 263 5.19 -8.09 -1.11
N ASP A 264 5.77 -7.64 -2.22
CA ASP A 264 7.21 -7.48 -2.43
C ASP A 264 7.81 -6.43 -1.48
N GLU A 265 7.07 -5.35 -1.20
CA GLU A 265 7.48 -4.36 -0.19
C GLU A 265 7.28 -4.85 1.25
N GLY A 266 6.52 -5.93 1.46
CA GLY A 266 6.32 -6.55 2.77
C GLY A 266 4.91 -6.34 3.34
N ALA A 267 4.33 -7.44 3.82
CA ALA A 267 3.03 -7.47 4.50
C ALA A 267 2.99 -6.59 5.77
N ASP A 268 4.17 -6.29 6.32
CA ASP A 268 4.36 -5.57 7.58
C ASP A 268 3.97 -4.08 7.51
N LEU A 269 3.90 -3.52 6.29
CA LEU A 269 3.52 -2.13 6.01
C LEU A 269 2.00 -1.93 5.91
N TRP A 270 1.25 -2.98 5.55
CA TRP A 270 -0.16 -2.87 5.15
C TRP A 270 -1.14 -3.00 6.32
N THR A 271 -1.10 -2.00 7.20
CA THR A 271 -2.15 -1.85 8.22
C THR A 271 -3.48 -1.43 7.59
N LYS A 272 -4.61 -1.63 8.29
CA LYS A 272 -5.94 -1.15 7.84
C LYS A 272 -5.92 0.34 7.45
N ALA A 273 -5.16 1.17 8.18
CA ALA A 273 -5.02 2.59 7.87
C ALA A 273 -4.22 2.82 6.57
N ALA A 274 -3.10 2.13 6.38
CA ALA A 274 -2.29 2.22 5.16
C ALA A 274 -3.08 1.75 3.93
N VAL A 275 -3.79 0.63 4.03
CA VAL A 275 -4.66 0.09 2.97
C VAL A 275 -5.79 1.08 2.65
N SER A 276 -6.38 1.74 3.65
CA SER A 276 -7.39 2.78 3.43
C SER A 276 -6.84 3.96 2.62
N VAL A 277 -5.62 4.42 2.93
CA VAL A 277 -4.93 5.49 2.19
C VAL A 277 -4.63 5.06 0.75
N LEU A 278 -4.10 3.85 0.56
CA LEU A 278 -3.87 3.28 -0.77
C LEU A 278 -5.17 3.21 -1.58
N LYS A 279 -6.25 2.69 -1.00
CA LYS A 279 -7.54 2.59 -1.67
C LYS A 279 -8.09 3.94 -2.11
N LYS A 280 -7.98 4.95 -1.24
CA LYS A 280 -8.37 6.34 -1.57
C LYS A 280 -7.56 6.87 -2.76
N HIS A 281 -6.23 6.74 -2.70
CA HIS A 281 -5.34 7.18 -3.78
C HIS A 281 -5.66 6.49 -5.11
N LEU A 282 -5.84 5.16 -5.09
CA LEU A 282 -6.20 4.38 -6.26
C LEU A 282 -7.55 4.81 -6.84
N THR A 283 -8.56 5.06 -6.00
CA THR A 283 -9.86 5.52 -6.48
C THR A 283 -9.75 6.85 -7.22
N GLU A 284 -9.01 7.81 -6.64
CA GLU A 284 -8.82 9.12 -7.28
C GLU A 284 -8.11 9.02 -8.64
N GLN A 285 -7.07 8.19 -8.75
CA GLN A 285 -6.33 8.03 -10.01
C GLN A 285 -7.14 7.27 -11.05
N LEU A 286 -7.72 6.13 -10.67
CA LEU A 286 -8.53 5.30 -11.56
C LEU A 286 -9.75 6.05 -12.10
N CYS A 287 -10.49 6.78 -11.25
CA CYS A 287 -11.61 7.60 -11.70
C CYS A 287 -11.18 8.64 -12.74
N LYS A 288 -10.08 9.36 -12.51
CA LYS A 288 -9.55 10.34 -13.49
C LYS A 288 -9.18 9.67 -14.81
N MET A 289 -8.55 8.51 -14.77
CA MET A 289 -8.14 7.76 -15.97
C MET A 289 -9.34 7.32 -16.79
N TRP A 290 -10.37 6.75 -16.16
CA TRP A 290 -11.59 6.37 -16.85
C TRP A 290 -12.39 7.57 -17.35
N GLU A 291 -12.49 8.66 -16.59
CA GLU A 291 -13.15 9.88 -17.04
C GLU A 291 -12.50 10.42 -18.33
N ALA A 292 -11.17 10.43 -18.40
CA ALA A 292 -10.44 10.80 -19.61
C ALA A 292 -10.73 9.84 -20.78
N ALA A 293 -10.71 8.53 -20.53
CA ALA A 293 -10.98 7.51 -21.55
C ALA A 293 -12.43 7.52 -22.06
N VAL A 294 -13.41 7.83 -21.21
CA VAL A 294 -14.82 8.01 -21.59
C VAL A 294 -14.95 9.23 -22.52
N VAL A 295 -14.29 10.34 -22.19
CA VAL A 295 -14.28 11.54 -23.04
C VAL A 295 -13.69 11.22 -24.41
N GLU A 296 -12.52 10.59 -24.48
CA GLU A 296 -11.86 10.22 -25.74
C GLU A 296 -12.75 9.34 -26.63
N ASN A 297 -13.37 8.30 -26.07
CA ASN A 297 -14.23 7.39 -26.84
C ASN A 297 -15.62 7.99 -27.19
N SER A 298 -16.00 9.11 -26.60
CA SER A 298 -17.28 9.79 -26.86
C SER A 298 -17.22 10.84 -27.99
N VAL A 299 -16.02 11.37 -28.31
CA VAL A 299 -15.84 12.49 -29.26
C VAL A 299 -15.94 12.06 -30.72
N ASP A 300 -15.66 10.79 -31.03
CA ASP A 300 -15.77 10.21 -32.39
C ASP A 300 -17.18 10.24 -33.00
N ASN A 301 -18.24 10.60 -32.26
CA ASN A 301 -19.62 10.56 -32.74
C ASN A 301 -20.13 11.87 -33.38
N LYS A 302 -19.27 12.87 -33.64
CA LYS A 302 -19.71 14.21 -34.08
C LYS A 302 -19.45 14.60 -35.54
N GLU A 303 -18.82 13.76 -36.37
CA GLU A 303 -18.56 14.14 -37.77
C GLU A 303 -19.60 13.65 -38.81
N ASP A 304 -20.50 12.71 -38.49
CA ASP A 304 -21.45 12.15 -39.47
C ASP A 304 -22.91 12.61 -39.33
N VAL A 305 -23.16 13.91 -39.13
CA VAL A 305 -24.49 14.48 -39.40
C VAL A 305 -24.37 15.89 -39.99
N LYS A 306 -24.06 15.97 -41.28
CA LYS A 306 -24.49 17.08 -42.14
C LYS A 306 -24.77 16.55 -43.55
N ASP A 307 -25.92 16.99 -44.06
CA ASP A 307 -26.46 16.81 -45.41
C ASP A 307 -27.04 15.41 -45.67
N GLU A 308 -28.32 15.18 -46.03
CA GLU A 308 -29.28 16.03 -46.71
C GLU A 308 -30.73 15.70 -46.28
N LYS A 309 -31.56 16.75 -46.13
CA LYS A 309 -33.02 16.67 -46.21
C LYS A 309 -33.44 17.57 -47.38
N SER A 310 -33.94 16.99 -48.47
CA SER A 310 -35.14 17.46 -49.21
C SER A 310 -35.26 16.78 -50.57
N ASN A 311 -36.24 15.91 -50.75
CA ASN A 311 -37.43 16.25 -51.55
C ASN A 311 -38.44 15.11 -51.59
N GLU A 312 -39.67 15.53 -51.84
CA GLU A 312 -40.94 14.89 -51.59
C GLU A 312 -41.57 14.44 -52.93
N VAL A 313 -42.39 13.38 -52.86
CA VAL A 313 -43.52 13.00 -53.76
C VAL A 313 -43.20 12.55 -55.21
N ASP A 314 -43.55 11.31 -55.59
CA ASP A 314 -44.85 10.99 -56.21
C ASP A 314 -45.05 9.48 -56.47
N ALA A 315 -46.32 9.08 -56.51
CA ALA A 315 -46.84 7.71 -56.56
C ALA A 315 -46.84 7.08 -57.97
N LYS A 316 -46.78 5.73 -58.04
CA LYS A 316 -47.70 4.90 -58.84
C LYS A 316 -47.53 3.39 -58.62
N GLU A 317 -48.68 2.72 -58.75
CA GLU A 317 -49.02 1.31 -58.52
C GLU A 317 -48.54 0.33 -59.59
N GLU A 318 -48.86 -0.95 -59.33
CA GLU A 318 -49.00 -2.12 -60.22
C GLU A 318 -47.71 -2.92 -60.50
N LYS A 319 -47.68 -4.27 -60.55
CA LYS A 319 -48.53 -5.42 -60.17
C LYS A 319 -47.76 -6.65 -60.68
N ASP A 320 -48.03 -7.83 -60.10
CA ASP A 320 -47.94 -9.17 -60.73
C ASP A 320 -46.56 -9.65 -61.27
N ASP A 321 -46.21 -10.93 -61.33
CA ASP A 321 -46.64 -12.20 -60.73
C ASP A 321 -45.60 -13.23 -61.23
N ASP A 322 -45.60 -14.38 -60.58
CA ASP A 322 -45.31 -15.71 -61.15
C ASP A 322 -43.87 -16.26 -61.27
N ASP A 323 -43.67 -17.32 -60.48
CA ASP A 323 -43.15 -18.66 -60.79
C ASP A 323 -42.16 -18.86 -61.95
N THR A 324 -41.07 -19.59 -61.69
CA THR A 324 -41.10 -21.06 -61.88
C THR A 324 -39.86 -21.75 -61.33
N GLU A 325 -40.12 -22.91 -60.74
CA GLU A 325 -39.25 -24.02 -60.37
C GLU A 325 -38.34 -24.47 -61.54
N ASP A 326 -37.13 -24.98 -61.25
CA ASP A 326 -36.87 -26.39 -61.55
C ASP A 326 -35.66 -26.95 -60.77
N GLU A 327 -35.81 -28.20 -60.37
CA GLU A 327 -34.92 -29.05 -59.61
C GLU A 327 -33.80 -29.62 -60.51
N ASN A 328 -32.58 -29.81 -60.00
CA ASN A 328 -32.09 -31.16 -59.65
C ASN A 328 -30.62 -31.20 -59.19
N ALA A 329 -30.46 -32.07 -58.18
CA ALA A 329 -29.35 -32.95 -57.80
C ALA A 329 -28.27 -33.23 -58.88
N GLU A 330 -27.02 -33.59 -58.60
CA GLU A 330 -26.33 -34.11 -57.41
C GLU A 330 -24.82 -34.08 -57.73
N GLU A 331 -23.98 -34.04 -56.67
CA GLU A 331 -22.67 -34.72 -56.47
C GLU A 331 -21.72 -34.97 -57.68
N THR A 332 -20.39 -34.84 -57.62
CA THR A 332 -19.42 -35.06 -56.54
C THR A 332 -18.01 -34.56 -56.98
N ASP A 333 -17.23 -34.17 -55.98
CA ASP A 333 -15.79 -34.36 -55.78
C ASP A 333 -14.66 -33.85 -56.72
N GLU A 334 -13.84 -33.02 -56.06
CA GLU A 334 -12.37 -33.04 -55.95
C GLU A 334 -11.45 -32.51 -57.06
N LYS A 335 -10.78 -31.39 -56.69
CA LYS A 335 -9.32 -31.14 -56.70
C LYS A 335 -8.60 -31.14 -58.07
N LYS A 336 -8.01 -30.00 -58.47
CA LYS A 336 -6.71 -29.46 -58.01
C LYS A 336 -6.18 -28.35 -58.94
N ALA A 337 -5.83 -27.22 -58.30
CA ALA A 337 -4.67 -26.34 -58.52
C ALA A 337 -4.22 -25.95 -59.94
N SER A 338 -4.59 -24.71 -60.30
CA SER A 338 -3.87 -23.74 -61.14
C SER A 338 -2.53 -23.37 -60.46
N ALA A 339 -1.39 -23.53 -61.12
CA ALA A 339 -0.67 -22.57 -61.97
C ALA A 339 0.32 -21.65 -61.22
N GLU A 340 1.46 -21.52 -61.88
CA GLU A 340 2.70 -20.82 -61.53
C GLU A 340 2.55 -19.30 -61.36
N GLU A 341 3.54 -18.77 -60.61
CA GLU A 341 4.26 -17.50 -60.78
C GLU A 341 3.49 -16.26 -61.27
N GLU A 342 3.53 -15.20 -60.46
CA GLU A 342 4.39 -14.03 -60.74
C GLU A 342 4.27 -12.96 -59.64
N LEU A 343 5.42 -12.51 -59.13
CA LEU A 343 5.59 -11.25 -58.43
C LEU A 343 5.60 -10.10 -59.46
N PRO A 344 5.00 -8.95 -59.17
CA PRO A 344 5.80 -7.74 -58.94
C PRO A 344 5.24 -6.89 -57.77
N LYS A 345 6.06 -6.52 -56.79
CA LYS A 345 6.78 -5.23 -56.62
C LYS A 345 5.91 -4.00 -56.28
N PRO A 346 6.49 -3.05 -55.51
CA PRO A 346 5.80 -2.34 -54.44
C PRO A 346 5.38 -0.94 -54.86
N GLU A 347 4.18 -0.53 -54.47
CA GLU A 347 3.77 0.88 -54.53
C GLU A 347 3.07 1.28 -53.24
N ASP A 348 3.62 2.37 -52.71
CA ASP A 348 3.11 3.36 -51.77
C ASP A 348 2.62 2.97 -50.38
N ALA A 349 3.41 3.48 -49.43
CA ALA A 349 3.03 3.77 -48.07
C ALA A 349 1.80 4.69 -48.04
N THR A 350 0.63 4.10 -47.88
CA THR A 350 -0.53 4.78 -47.32
C THR A 350 -0.48 4.66 -45.81
N GLU A 351 -0.49 5.81 -45.17
CA GLU A 351 -0.64 5.99 -43.73
C GLU A 351 -1.74 5.06 -43.18
N GLU A 352 -1.37 4.19 -42.24
CA GLU A 352 -2.31 3.40 -41.46
C GLU A 352 -3.22 4.34 -40.66
N GLN A 353 -4.35 4.71 -41.26
CA GLN A 353 -5.49 5.22 -40.52
C GLN A 353 -5.96 4.12 -39.57
N LYS A 354 -5.72 4.32 -38.27
CA LYS A 354 -6.27 3.47 -37.21
C LYS A 354 -7.78 3.33 -37.43
N PRO A 355 -8.35 2.12 -37.62
CA PRO A 355 -9.79 1.98 -37.74
C PRO A 355 -10.43 2.38 -36.41
N GLY A 356 -11.33 3.36 -36.45
CA GLY A 356 -12.19 3.71 -35.32
C GLY A 356 -13.05 2.52 -34.91
N LEU A 357 -13.31 2.38 -33.61
CA LEU A 357 -14.22 1.35 -33.09
C LEU A 357 -15.63 1.52 -33.69
N SER A 358 -16.27 0.41 -34.09
CA SER A 358 -17.68 0.43 -34.48
C SER A 358 -18.58 0.81 -33.28
N ALA A 359 -19.78 1.31 -33.55
CA ALA A 359 -20.71 1.70 -32.49
C ALA A 359 -21.09 0.54 -31.55
N GLU A 360 -21.11 -0.69 -32.07
CA GLU A 360 -21.35 -1.92 -31.30
C GLU A 360 -20.14 -2.29 -30.43
N GLN A 361 -18.93 -2.17 -30.97
CA GLN A 361 -17.71 -2.39 -30.17
C GLN A 361 -17.60 -1.37 -29.03
N LYS A 362 -18.03 -0.13 -29.25
CA LYS A 362 -18.06 0.89 -28.19
C LYS A 362 -19.04 0.53 -27.08
N THR A 363 -20.26 0.09 -27.41
CA THR A 363 -21.24 -0.35 -26.40
C THR A 363 -20.76 -1.57 -25.61
N ASP A 364 -20.05 -2.46 -26.28
CA ASP A 364 -19.47 -3.65 -25.66
C ASP A 364 -18.37 -3.27 -24.66
N VAL A 365 -17.47 -2.36 -25.05
CA VAL A 365 -16.41 -1.83 -24.18
C VAL A 365 -17.00 -1.14 -22.96
N PHE A 366 -18.01 -0.28 -23.12
CA PHE A 366 -18.66 0.38 -21.98
C PHE A 366 -19.38 -0.61 -21.06
N THR A 367 -19.92 -1.70 -21.61
CA THR A 367 -20.54 -2.77 -20.82
C THR A 367 -19.49 -3.54 -20.02
N GLN A 368 -18.31 -3.82 -20.59
CA GLN A 368 -17.19 -4.42 -19.87
C GLN A 368 -16.65 -3.47 -18.78
N TRP A 369 -16.46 -2.20 -19.10
CA TRP A 369 -16.02 -1.19 -18.13
C TRP A 369 -17.00 -1.05 -16.96
N LEU A 370 -18.31 -1.16 -17.21
CA LEU A 370 -19.31 -1.15 -16.15
C LEU A 370 -19.11 -2.31 -15.16
N PHE A 371 -18.78 -3.51 -15.66
CA PHE A 371 -18.42 -4.65 -14.80
C PHE A 371 -17.12 -4.38 -14.04
N ASP A 372 -16.09 -3.90 -14.72
CA ASP A 372 -14.77 -3.66 -14.15
C ASP A 372 -14.82 -2.58 -13.04
N ILE A 373 -15.53 -1.49 -13.27
CA ILE A 373 -15.77 -0.41 -12.29
C ILE A 373 -16.57 -0.94 -11.09
N ALA A 374 -17.60 -1.76 -11.35
CA ALA A 374 -18.39 -2.37 -10.28
C ALA A 374 -17.54 -3.32 -9.41
N LEU A 375 -16.63 -4.07 -10.03
CA LEU A 375 -15.67 -4.92 -9.32
C LEU A 375 -14.71 -4.07 -8.48
N LEU A 376 -14.08 -3.05 -9.07
CA LEU A 376 -13.14 -2.17 -8.36
C LEU A 376 -13.80 -1.42 -7.21
N ARG A 377 -15.08 -1.06 -7.33
CA ARG A 377 -15.85 -0.49 -6.23
C ARG A 377 -15.95 -1.45 -5.04
N ARG A 378 -16.03 -2.76 -5.27
CA ARG A 378 -16.02 -3.77 -4.19
C ARG A 378 -14.64 -4.00 -3.61
N CYS A 379 -13.60 -3.97 -4.45
CA CYS A 379 -12.22 -4.20 -4.03
C CYS A 379 -11.64 -2.99 -3.27
N ILE A 380 -11.77 -1.80 -3.86
CA ILE A 380 -11.09 -0.56 -3.49
C ILE A 380 -12.08 0.44 -2.90
N GLY A 381 -13.30 0.53 -3.44
CA GLY A 381 -14.30 1.54 -3.11
C GLY A 381 -15.03 1.39 -1.76
N ASN A 382 -14.59 0.51 -0.85
CA ASN A 382 -15.27 0.27 0.44
C ASN A 382 -15.02 1.37 1.50
N THR A 383 -14.55 2.55 1.09
CA THR A 383 -14.42 3.74 1.96
C THR A 383 -15.50 4.74 1.59
N GLU A 384 -16.05 5.48 2.56
CA GLU A 384 -17.21 6.38 2.36
C GLU A 384 -16.98 7.39 1.22
N SER A 385 -15.76 7.92 1.08
CA SER A 385 -15.38 8.87 0.03
C SER A 385 -15.10 8.21 -1.33
N ALA A 386 -14.60 6.97 -1.35
CA ALA A 386 -14.30 6.26 -2.59
C ALA A 386 -15.56 5.68 -3.23
N GLY A 387 -16.53 5.25 -2.40
CA GLY A 387 -17.77 4.65 -2.85
C GLY A 387 -18.63 5.60 -3.69
N SER A 388 -18.65 6.90 -3.35
CA SER A 388 -19.36 7.92 -4.12
C SER A 388 -18.68 8.24 -5.45
N SER A 389 -17.34 8.26 -5.47
CA SER A 389 -16.56 8.52 -6.69
C SER A 389 -16.75 7.42 -7.73
N PHE A 390 -16.64 6.15 -7.30
CA PHE A 390 -16.93 5.02 -8.19
C PHE A 390 -18.41 4.95 -8.61
N GLN A 391 -19.35 5.31 -7.74
CA GLN A 391 -20.77 5.38 -8.12
C GLN A 391 -21.00 6.42 -9.23
N ASN A 392 -20.41 7.61 -9.11
CA ASN A 392 -20.52 8.65 -10.13
C ASN A 392 -19.92 8.18 -11.47
N LEU A 393 -18.78 7.48 -11.42
CA LEU A 393 -18.14 6.92 -12.60
C LEU A 393 -18.99 5.81 -13.24
N GLU A 394 -19.53 4.91 -12.42
CA GLU A 394 -20.44 3.84 -12.84
C GLU A 394 -21.66 4.42 -13.55
N ASP A 395 -22.29 5.46 -13.00
CA ASP A 395 -23.43 6.13 -13.60
C ASP A 395 -23.08 6.87 -14.89
N ASN A 396 -21.85 7.41 -14.99
CA ASN A 396 -21.35 8.03 -16.22
C ASN A 396 -21.17 7.00 -17.34
N VAL A 397 -20.44 5.90 -17.06
CA VAL A 397 -20.21 4.82 -18.03
C VAL A 397 -21.51 4.14 -18.45
N TYR A 398 -22.44 3.95 -17.52
CA TYR A 398 -23.75 3.35 -17.80
C TYR A 398 -24.53 4.13 -18.88
N ARG A 399 -24.48 5.47 -18.88
CA ARG A 399 -25.14 6.31 -19.91
C ARG A 399 -24.66 6.02 -21.34
N HIS A 400 -23.45 5.50 -21.49
CA HIS A 400 -22.86 5.14 -22.78
C HIS A 400 -23.06 3.67 -23.18
N SER A 401 -23.43 2.80 -22.23
CA SER A 401 -23.56 1.35 -22.44
C SER A 401 -24.84 0.90 -23.15
N LYS A 402 -25.87 1.78 -23.28
CA LYS A 402 -27.21 1.48 -23.83
C LYS A 402 -27.94 0.30 -23.16
N LEU A 403 -27.51 -0.12 -21.98
CA LEU A 403 -28.13 -1.19 -21.20
C LEU A 403 -29.39 -0.71 -20.46
N ASP A 404 -30.26 -1.65 -20.11
CA ASP A 404 -31.40 -1.40 -19.22
C ASP A 404 -31.00 -1.55 -17.74
N GLU A 405 -31.84 -1.03 -16.83
CA GLU A 405 -31.56 -1.10 -15.38
C GLU A 405 -31.47 -2.55 -14.87
N ALA A 406 -32.20 -3.49 -15.48
CA ALA A 406 -32.13 -4.90 -15.10
C ALA A 406 -30.78 -5.51 -15.49
N ALA A 407 -30.22 -5.19 -16.66
CA ALA A 407 -28.85 -5.57 -17.01
C ALA A 407 -27.81 -4.93 -16.09
N LYS A 408 -27.96 -3.64 -15.74
CA LYS A 408 -27.09 -2.97 -14.76
C LYS A 408 -27.06 -3.74 -13.44
N HIS A 409 -28.22 -4.04 -12.87
CA HIS A 409 -28.31 -4.81 -11.62
C HIS A 409 -27.69 -6.22 -11.72
N ARG A 410 -27.84 -6.90 -12.87
CA ARG A 410 -27.21 -8.21 -13.11
C ARG A 410 -25.68 -8.10 -13.13
N ILE A 411 -25.12 -7.08 -13.80
CA ILE A 411 -23.67 -6.81 -13.82
C ILE A 411 -23.16 -6.55 -12.39
N LEU A 412 -23.81 -5.67 -11.64
CA LEU A 412 -23.40 -5.33 -10.27
C LEU A 412 -23.41 -6.54 -9.34
N LYS A 413 -24.41 -7.41 -9.47
CA LYS A 413 -24.49 -8.66 -8.73
C LYS A 413 -23.38 -9.63 -9.13
N SER A 414 -23.16 -9.80 -10.44
CA SER A 414 -22.12 -10.68 -10.98
C SER A 414 -20.72 -10.25 -10.53
N ALA A 415 -20.42 -8.94 -10.55
CA ALA A 415 -19.17 -8.40 -10.05
C ALA A 415 -18.98 -8.64 -8.55
N ASN A 416 -20.04 -8.51 -7.75
CA ASN A 416 -20.00 -8.85 -6.32
C ASN A 416 -19.73 -10.34 -6.08
N ASP A 417 -20.42 -11.22 -6.80
CA ASP A 417 -20.28 -12.67 -6.65
C ASP A 417 -18.90 -13.15 -7.16
N PHE A 418 -18.33 -12.47 -8.16
CA PHE A 418 -16.94 -12.67 -8.57
C PHE A 418 -15.97 -12.26 -7.46
N TRP A 419 -16.11 -11.06 -6.89
CA TRP A 419 -15.24 -10.60 -5.81
C TRP A 419 -15.28 -11.52 -4.59
N GLN A 420 -16.46 -11.97 -4.18
CA GLN A 420 -16.60 -12.91 -3.05
C GLN A 420 -15.83 -14.23 -3.28
N ARG A 421 -15.71 -14.68 -4.53
CA ARG A 421 -14.95 -15.88 -4.88
C ARG A 421 -13.45 -15.61 -5.00
N ALA A 422 -13.05 -14.44 -5.47
CA ALA A 422 -11.67 -14.11 -5.82
C ALA A 422 -10.90 -13.28 -4.76
N SER A 423 -11.57 -12.70 -3.76
CA SER A 423 -10.96 -11.76 -2.81
C SER A 423 -9.75 -12.33 -2.08
N LEU A 424 -9.76 -13.62 -1.75
CA LEU A 424 -8.63 -14.30 -1.08
C LEU A 424 -7.35 -14.31 -1.91
N LEU A 425 -7.44 -14.22 -3.24
CA LEU A 425 -6.26 -14.12 -4.11
C LEU A 425 -5.54 -12.78 -3.94
N PHE A 426 -6.26 -11.77 -3.44
CA PHE A 426 -5.77 -10.41 -3.25
C PHE A 426 -5.81 -10.06 -1.76
N GLY A 427 -5.31 -10.96 -0.90
CA GLY A 427 -5.50 -10.89 0.56
C GLY A 427 -5.13 -9.57 1.25
N LEU A 428 -4.18 -8.80 0.71
CA LEU A 428 -3.83 -7.47 1.24
C LEU A 428 -4.85 -6.37 0.88
N LEU A 429 -5.65 -6.59 -0.17
CA LEU A 429 -6.72 -5.71 -0.63
C LEU A 429 -8.11 -6.15 -0.12
N ALA A 430 -8.25 -7.40 0.34
CA ALA A 430 -9.51 -8.02 0.76
C ALA A 430 -10.16 -7.38 2.00
#